data_AF-A0A1C6VD81-F1
#
_entry.id   AF-A0A1C6VD81-F1
#
_cell.length_a   1.000
_cell.length_b   1.000
_cell.length_c   1.000
_cell.angle_alpha   90.00
_cell.angle_beta   90.00
_cell.angle_gamma   90.00
#
_symmetry.space_group_name_H-M   'P 1'
#
loop_
_entity.id
_entity.type
_entity.pdbx_description
1 polymer ?
#
loop_
_entity_poly.entity_id
_entity_poly.type
_entity_poly.pdbx_seq_one_letter_code
_entity_poly.pdbx_strand_id
1 'polypeptide(L)' 'MVDPGQATHYGGVLECEVTGTRLRLTLTSEAAQELALPTDATFDLQLSADQISMLKRGLTRVLTSGRRNARPTLLLH' A
#
# COMPACT_ATOMS: atom_id res chain seq x y z
N MET A 1 -5.12 14.75 -20.18
CA MET A 1 -6.13 15.24 -19.24
C MET A 1 -6.24 14.18 -18.16
N VAL A 2 -5.69 14.41 -16.97
CA VAL A 2 -5.78 13.45 -15.86
C VAL A 2 -7.16 13.67 -15.25
N ASP A 3 -8.03 12.67 -15.37
CA ASP A 3 -9.38 12.73 -14.82
C ASP A 3 -9.30 12.92 -13.28
N PRO A 4 -9.92 13.96 -12.69
CA PRO A 4 -9.92 14.16 -11.24
C PRO A 4 -10.61 13.04 -10.45
N GLY A 5 -11.19 12.05 -11.13
CA GLY A 5 -11.95 10.95 -10.57
C GLY A 5 -11.28 9.58 -10.54
N GLN A 6 -10.05 9.39 -11.05
CA GLN A 6 -9.30 8.15 -10.78
C GLN A 6 -8.70 8.19 -9.37
N ALA A 7 -9.56 8.34 -8.36
CA ALA A 7 -9.33 7.62 -7.12
C ALA A 7 -9.15 6.17 -7.56
N THR A 8 -7.92 5.67 -7.49
CA THR A 8 -7.65 4.26 -7.72
C THR A 8 -8.72 3.49 -6.97
N HIS A 9 -9.37 2.50 -7.61
CA HIS A 9 -10.30 1.58 -6.97
C HIS A 9 -9.55 0.67 -5.97
N TYR A 10 -8.64 1.27 -5.20
CA TYR A 10 -7.75 0.67 -4.22
C TYR A 10 -8.59 0.38 -2.98
N GLY A 11 -9.29 -0.75 -3.04
CA GLY A 11 -9.84 -1.45 -1.87
C GLY A 11 -9.16 -2.80 -1.65
N GLY A 12 -8.12 -3.12 -2.43
CA GLY A 12 -7.41 -4.39 -2.38
C GLY A 12 -6.38 -4.51 -1.26
N VAL A 13 -6.01 -3.40 -0.60
CA VAL A 13 -5.09 -3.37 0.54
C VAL A 13 -5.89 -3.10 1.80
N LEU A 14 -5.77 -3.98 2.79
CA LEU A 14 -6.38 -3.91 4.12
C LEU A 14 -5.42 -3.29 5.14
N GLU A 15 -4.14 -3.66 5.08
CA GLU A 15 -3.09 -3.13 5.96
C GLU A 15 -1.80 -2.91 5.17
N CYS A 16 -1.06 -1.87 5.54
CA CYS A 16 0.26 -1.59 4.99
C CYS A 16 1.20 -1.20 6.12
N GLU A 17 2.28 -1.96 6.26
CA GLU A 17 3.30 -1.74 7.28
C GLU A 17 4.66 -1.54 6.60
N VAL A 18 5.38 -0.50 7.00
CA VAL A 18 6.77 -0.27 6.60
C VAL A 18 7.64 -0.20 7.85
N THR A 19 8.50 -1.20 8.02
CA THR A 19 9.40 -1.34 9.17
C THR A 19 10.83 -1.54 8.65
N GLY A 20 11.69 -0.53 8.85
CA GLY A 20 13.05 -0.52 8.29
C GLY A 20 13.04 -0.64 6.75
N THR A 21 13.65 -1.71 6.24
CA THR A 21 13.68 -2.06 4.81
C THR A 21 12.64 -3.10 4.42
N ARG A 22 11.60 -3.33 5.23
CA ARG A 22 10.55 -4.30 4.92
C ARG A 22 9.21 -3.61 4.70
N LEU A 23 8.52 -4.00 3.65
CA LEU A 23 7.13 -3.65 3.38
C LEU A 23 6.28 -4.90 3.53
N ARG A 24 5.26 -4.83 4.38
CA ARG A 24 4.22 -5.86 4.51
C ARG A 24 2.89 -5.29 4.07
N LEU A 25 2.18 -6.06 3.24
CA LEU A 25 0.85 -5.74 2.76
C LEU A 25 -0.11 -6.87 3.13
N THR A 26 -1.21 -6.51 3.76
CA THR A 26 -2.37 -7.39 3.88
C THR A 26 -3.37 -7.03 2.79
N LEU A 27 -3.74 -7.99 1.96
CA LEU A 27 -4.60 -7.81 0.80
C LEU A 27 -5.98 -8.44 1.04
N THR A 28 -7.00 -7.95 0.33
CA THR A 28 -8.25 -8.70 0.17
C THR A 28 -7.99 -9.98 -0.62
N SER A 29 -8.82 -11.01 -0.44
CA SER A 29 -8.69 -12.27 -1.19
C SER A 29 -8.76 -12.08 -2.70
N GLU A 30 -9.64 -11.17 -3.16
CA GLU A 30 -9.78 -10.80 -4.57
C GLU A 30 -8.49 -10.20 -5.12
N ALA A 31 -7.92 -9.20 -4.44
CA ALA A 31 -6.68 -8.57 -4.88
C ALA A 31 -5.48 -9.53 -4.83
N ALA A 32 -5.41 -10.38 -3.80
CA ALA A 32 -4.38 -11.40 -3.70
C ALA A 32 -4.44 -12.38 -4.88
N GLN A 33 -5.65 -12.81 -5.26
CA GLN A 33 -5.87 -13.69 -6.40
C GLN A 33 -5.51 -13.03 -7.73
N GLU A 34 -5.97 -11.79 -7.97
CA GLU A 34 -5.68 -11.04 -9.21
C GLU A 34 -4.18 -10.79 -9.39
N LEU A 35 -3.47 -10.49 -8.28
CA LEU A 35 -2.04 -10.21 -8.28
C LEU A 35 -1.18 -11.49 -8.21
N ALA A 36 -1.80 -12.67 -8.07
CA ALA A 36 -1.12 -13.94 -7.80
C ALA A 36 -0.14 -13.85 -6.61
N LEU A 37 -0.55 -13.14 -5.56
CA LEU A 37 0.19 -12.97 -4.31
C LEU A 37 -0.55 -13.64 -3.16
N PRO A 38 0.14 -14.00 -2.06
CA PRO A 38 -0.56 -14.33 -0.81
C PRO A 38 -1.32 -13.10 -0.28
N THR A 39 -2.35 -13.36 0.54
CA THR A 39 -3.08 -12.29 1.24
C THR A 39 -2.22 -11.56 2.26
N ASP A 40 -1.13 -12.16 2.74
CA ASP A 40 -0.08 -11.52 3.51
C ASP A 40 1.22 -11.58 2.71
N ALA A 41 1.58 -10.46 2.08
CA ALA A 41 2.74 -10.35 1.21
C ALA A 41 3.81 -9.47 1.87
N THR A 42 5.03 -9.99 1.94
CA THR A 42 6.19 -9.27 2.49
C THR A 42 7.26 -9.10 1.43
N PHE A 43 7.80 -7.89 1.33
CA PHE A 43 8.83 -7.50 0.38
C PHE A 43 10.01 -6.89 1.12
N ASP A 44 11.21 -7.36 0.79
CA ASP A 44 12.45 -6.71 1.22
C ASP A 44 12.81 -5.58 0.24
N LEU A 45 12.98 -4.38 0.76
CA LEU A 45 13.25 -3.16 0.02
C LEU A 45 14.76 -2.89 -0.01
N GLN A 46 15.35 -2.95 -1.20
CA GLN A 46 16.73 -2.54 -1.43
C GLN A 46 16.79 -1.02 -1.64
N LEU A 47 16.40 -0.25 -0.61
CA LEU A 47 16.28 1.20 -0.65
C LEU A 47 17.08 1.84 0.49
N SER A 48 17.64 3.04 0.24
CA SER A 48 18.26 3.85 1.28
C SER A 48 17.22 4.42 2.27
N ALA A 49 17.67 4.89 3.43
CA ALA A 49 16.78 5.49 4.44
C ALA A 49 15.96 6.69 3.90
N ASP A 50 16.56 7.52 3.03
CA ASP A 50 15.87 8.65 2.39
C ASP A 50 14.80 8.17 1.41
N GLN A 51 15.10 7.12 0.65
CA GLN A 51 14.15 6.51 -0.28
C GLN A 51 13.00 5.82 0.46
N ILE A 52 13.27 5.16 1.58
CA ILE A 52 12.23 4.61 2.47
C ILE A 52 11.35 5.74 3.01
N SER A 53 11.93 6.86 3.42
CA SER A 53 11.18 8.03 3.89
C SER A 53 10.28 8.62 2.80
N MET A 54 10.77 8.67 1.55
CA MET A 54 9.96 9.05 0.38
C MET A 54 8.83 8.05 0.11
N LEU A 55 9.12 6.75 0.17
CA LEU A 55 8.14 5.68 -0.02
C LEU A 55 7.01 5.78 1.01
N LYS A 56 7.33 5.91 2.31
CA LYS A 56 6.34 6.08 3.38
C LYS A 56 5.38 7.24 3.09
N ARG A 57 5.90 8.39 2.62
CA ARG A 57 5.07 9.56 2.23
C ARG A 57 4.20 9.26 1.01
N GLY A 58 4.76 8.62 -0.02
CA GLY A 58 4.03 8.23 -1.23
C GLY A 58 2.89 7.25 -0.93
N LEU A 59 3.18 6.18 -0.18
CA LEU A 59 2.21 5.17 0.24
C LEU A 59 1.08 5.79 1.05
N THR A 60 1.40 6.68 2.00
CA THR A 60 0.37 7.41 2.77
C THR A 60 -0.59 8.13 1.83
N ARG A 61 -0.07 8.85 0.82
CA ARG A 61 -0.91 9.59 -0.14
C ARG A 61 -1.76 8.65 -0.99
N VAL A 62 -1.20 7.56 -1.51
CA VAL A 62 -1.91 6.62 -2.38
C VAL A 62 -3.01 5.91 -1.60
N LEU A 63 -2.68 5.34 -0.45
CA LEU A 63 -3.59 4.49 0.32
C LEU A 63 -4.71 5.30 1.02
N THR A 64 -4.51 6.59 1.27
CA THR A 64 -5.57 7.47 1.82
C THR A 64 -6.43 8.15 0.76
N SER A 65 -6.05 8.07 -0.52
CA SER A 65 -6.80 8.65 -1.65
C SER A 65 -8.05 7.87 -2.06
N GLY A 66 -8.21 6.63 -1.56
CA GLY A 66 -9.35 5.76 -1.83
C GLY A 66 -10.64 6.09 -1.05
N ARG A 67 -11.67 5.27 -1.26
CA ARG A 67 -12.99 5.40 -0.60
C ARG A 67 -12.84 5.33 0.92
N ARG A 68 -13.59 6.16 1.66
CA ARG A 68 -13.49 6.23 3.14
C ARG A 68 -13.68 4.88 3.85
N ASN A 69 -14.48 3.99 3.29
CA ASN A 69 -14.78 2.65 3.84
C ASN A 69 -13.80 1.56 3.39
N ALA A 70 -12.79 1.89 2.58
CA ALA A 70 -11.79 0.95 2.07
C ALA A 70 -10.36 1.48 2.31
N ARG A 71 -10.19 2.33 3.34
CA ARG A 71 -8.87 2.85 3.72
C ARG A 71 -8.13 1.79 4.54
N PRO A 72 -6.91 1.39 4.16
CA PRO A 72 -6.14 0.45 4.94
C PRO A 72 -5.65 1.09 6.23
N THR A 73 -5.38 0.24 7.22
CA THR A 73 -4.61 0.63 8.40
C THR A 73 -3.15 0.84 7.99
N LEU A 74 -2.58 1.99 8.35
CA LEU A 74 -1.19 2.34 8.05
C LEU A 74 -0.34 2.28 9.32
N LEU A 75 0.71 1.44 9.30
CA LEU A 75 1.67 1.29 10.39
C LEU A 75 3.07 1.65 9.86
N LEU A 76 3.49 2.89 10.09
CA LEU A 76 4.76 3.41 9.59
C LEU A 76 5.71 3.62 10.77
N HIS A 77 6.58 2.64 11.03
CA HIS A 77 7.56 2.65 12.12
C HIS A 77 8.95 3.06 11.60
#